data_AF-A0A261BNC4-F1
#
_entry.id   AF-A0A261BNC4-F1
#
_cell.length_a   1.000
_cell.length_b   1.000
_cell.length_c   1.000
_cell.angle_alpha   90.00
_cell.angle_beta   90.00
_cell.angle_gamma   90.00
#
_symmetry.space_group_name_H-M   'P 1'
#
loop_
_entity.id
_entity.type
_entity.pdbx_description
1 polymer ?
#
loop_
_entity_poly.entity_id
_entity_poly.type
_entity_poly.pdbx_seq_one_letter_code
_entity_poly.pdbx_strand_id
1 'polypeptide(L)'
;MRTGVFRPSSREKEQPKSIGAIIWTECEKIMLRVFDTRPLPPNFPRNLLMELYVARTILFASFTLGIRAGGLSFLHYPFREVFGRFIVFMFTYLFLPLVGANIAVLFKKEKLTIYEYRVTMIVWAFLCGMFSMITNIHYSLADYGPPNYFMPVIVGLTAHVIGNSFDDNRKVLVGISVGSAALVSLSMLLMTDGISFGSFVSLFLCSVNAIVALQCMLYDLIEDGPGANSNSSFTHVVGVILIMLNFLIVVRLTGTYVEDPNTNDVARANPLYAALSA
;
A
#
# COMPACT_ATOMS: atom_id res chain seq x y z
N MET A 1 5.61 -55.86 -36.42
CA MET A 1 6.81 -55.90 -35.54
C MET A 1 7.31 -54.46 -35.37
N ARG A 2 7.32 -53.97 -34.12
CA ARG A 2 8.09 -52.83 -33.54
C ARG A 2 8.15 -51.50 -34.31
N THR A 3 7.37 -50.48 -33.91
CA THR A 3 7.68 -49.42 -32.90
C THR A 3 8.86 -48.51 -33.24
N GLY A 4 8.55 -47.23 -33.43
CA GLY A 4 9.50 -46.11 -33.43
C GLY A 4 8.76 -44.81 -33.10
N VAL A 5 8.30 -44.68 -31.85
CA VAL A 5 7.71 -43.45 -31.32
C VAL A 5 8.82 -42.41 -31.19
N PHE A 6 8.79 -41.36 -32.01
CA PHE A 6 9.62 -40.18 -31.81
C PHE A 6 8.94 -39.32 -30.73
N ARG A 7 9.36 -39.48 -29.47
CA ARG A 7 9.09 -38.50 -28.42
C ARG A 7 10.08 -37.34 -28.60
N PRO A 8 9.65 -36.08 -28.70
CA PRO A 8 10.54 -34.98 -28.38
C PRO A 8 10.76 -34.99 -26.86
N SER A 9 11.92 -35.50 -26.46
CA SER A 9 12.49 -35.27 -25.15
C SER A 9 13.17 -33.90 -25.14
N SER A 10 12.53 -32.92 -24.53
CA SER A 10 13.25 -31.87 -23.83
C SER A 10 12.24 -31.09 -23.00
N ARG A 11 12.24 -31.33 -21.69
CA ARG A 11 12.02 -30.26 -20.74
C ARG A 11 12.98 -29.15 -21.15
N GLU A 12 12.50 -28.12 -21.83
CA GLU A 12 13.18 -26.84 -21.85
C GLU A 12 13.38 -26.47 -20.40
N LYS A 13 14.63 -26.62 -19.94
CA LYS A 13 15.04 -26.03 -18.67
C LYS A 13 14.96 -24.53 -18.90
N GLU A 14 13.89 -23.90 -18.40
CA GLU A 14 13.81 -22.45 -18.28
C GLU A 14 15.14 -21.99 -17.69
N GLN A 15 15.91 -21.24 -18.48
CA GLN A 15 17.13 -20.62 -17.97
C GLN A 15 16.75 -19.76 -16.76
N PRO A 16 17.57 -19.74 -15.69
CA PRO A 16 17.31 -18.86 -14.56
C PRO A 16 17.36 -17.42 -15.09
N LYS A 17 16.19 -16.80 -15.25
CA LYS A 17 16.07 -15.38 -15.60
C LYS A 17 16.86 -14.61 -14.54
N SER A 18 17.71 -13.68 -14.97
CA SER A 18 18.43 -12.83 -14.01
C SER A 18 17.41 -12.13 -13.09
N ILE A 19 17.78 -11.87 -11.84
CA ILE A 19 16.90 -11.18 -10.88
C ILE A 19 16.38 -9.87 -11.48
N GLY A 20 17.24 -9.14 -12.21
CA GLY A 20 16.85 -7.93 -12.95
C GLY A 20 15.79 -8.18 -14.02
N ALA A 21 15.88 -9.25 -14.80
CA ALA A 21 14.87 -9.59 -15.81
C ALA A 21 13.53 -9.98 -15.18
N ILE A 22 13.55 -10.66 -14.02
CA ILE A 22 12.34 -11.00 -13.27
C ILE A 22 11.67 -9.72 -12.75
N ILE A 23 12.44 -8.84 -12.09
CA ILE A 23 11.93 -7.56 -11.58
C ILE A 23 11.34 -6.72 -12.72
N TRP A 24 12.06 -6.61 -13.84
CA TRP A 24 11.61 -5.85 -15.01
C TRP A 24 10.26 -6.38 -15.54
N THR A 25 10.13 -7.70 -15.63
CA THR A 25 8.89 -8.34 -16.10
C THR A 25 7.71 -8.05 -15.16
N GLU A 26 7.92 -8.05 -13.84
CA GLU A 26 6.87 -7.70 -12.88
C GLU A 26 6.54 -6.20 -12.89
N CYS A 27 7.54 -5.33 -13.07
CA CYS A 27 7.32 -3.89 -13.27
C CYS A 27 6.50 -3.63 -14.53
N GLU A 28 6.79 -4.33 -15.63
CA GLU A 28 6.05 -4.21 -16.88
C GLU A 28 4.59 -4.63 -16.72
N LYS A 29 4.33 -5.73 -16.00
CA LYS A 29 2.96 -6.13 -15.66
C LYS A 29 2.23 -5.05 -14.87
N ILE A 30 2.87 -4.42 -13.89
CA ILE A 30 2.25 -3.33 -13.12
C ILE A 30 2.01 -2.12 -14.03
N MET A 31 2.97 -1.74 -14.87
CA MET A 31 2.82 -0.62 -15.81
C MET A 31 1.63 -0.84 -16.75
N LEU A 32 1.47 -2.05 -17.29
CA LEU A 32 0.32 -2.39 -18.14
C LEU A 32 -1.02 -2.18 -17.42
N ARG A 33 -1.11 -2.51 -16.12
CA ARG A 33 -2.34 -2.29 -15.33
C ARG A 33 -2.60 -0.80 -15.06
N VAL A 34 -1.53 -0.05 -14.74
CA VAL A 34 -1.61 1.37 -14.39
C VAL A 34 -1.99 2.23 -15.59
N PHE A 35 -1.42 1.92 -16.75
CA PHE A 35 -1.65 2.66 -18.00
C PHE A 35 -2.80 2.10 -18.83
N ASP A 36 -3.57 1.12 -18.33
CA ASP A 36 -4.76 0.64 -19.01
C ASP A 36 -5.83 1.74 -19.07
N THR A 37 -6.27 2.05 -20.29
CA THR A 37 -7.26 3.09 -20.59
C THR A 37 -8.56 2.54 -21.15
N ARG A 38 -8.77 1.22 -21.13
CA ARG A 38 -10.02 0.61 -21.60
C ARG A 38 -11.22 1.15 -20.79
N PRO A 39 -12.39 1.36 -21.44
CA PRO A 39 -13.61 1.79 -20.76
C PRO A 39 -14.09 0.71 -19.78
N LEU A 40 -14.94 1.09 -18.83
CA LEU A 40 -15.50 0.12 -17.88
C LEU A 40 -16.60 -0.68 -18.60
N PRO A 41 -16.68 -2.00 -18.38
CA PRO A 41 -17.76 -2.79 -18.94
C PRO A 41 -19.11 -2.40 -18.31
N PRO A 42 -20.23 -2.50 -19.03
CA PRO A 42 -21.56 -2.15 -18.50
C PRO A 42 -21.96 -2.90 -17.22
N ASN A 43 -21.43 -4.11 -17.02
CA ASN A 43 -21.67 -4.95 -15.85
C ASN A 43 -20.50 -4.91 -14.85
N PHE A 44 -19.80 -3.79 -14.75
CA PHE A 44 -18.63 -3.68 -13.87
C PHE A 44 -18.98 -3.93 -12.38
N PRO A 45 -18.25 -4.82 -11.68
CA PRO A 45 -18.58 -5.22 -10.31
C PRO A 45 -18.21 -4.13 -9.27
N ARG A 46 -19.02 -3.07 -9.16
CA ARG A 46 -18.77 -1.90 -8.28
C ARG A 46 -18.80 -2.22 -6.79
N ASN A 47 -19.66 -3.13 -6.37
CA ASN A 47 -19.70 -3.58 -4.97
C ASN A 47 -18.37 -4.21 -4.57
N LEU A 48 -17.77 -4.98 -5.48
CA LEU A 48 -16.48 -5.61 -5.29
C LEU A 48 -15.34 -4.58 -5.27
N LEU A 49 -15.42 -3.53 -6.09
CA LEU A 49 -14.50 -2.38 -6.01
C LEU A 49 -14.56 -1.70 -4.64
N MET A 50 -15.77 -1.49 -4.10
CA MET A 50 -15.95 -0.92 -2.76
C MET A 50 -15.35 -1.82 -1.68
N GLU A 51 -15.60 -3.14 -1.75
CA GLU A 51 -15.00 -4.12 -0.82
C GLU A 51 -13.46 -4.08 -0.84
N LEU A 52 -12.85 -4.01 -2.03
CA LEU A 52 -11.40 -3.86 -2.19
C LEU A 52 -10.90 -2.56 -1.52
N TYR A 53 -11.63 -1.46 -1.65
CA TYR A 53 -11.24 -0.20 -1.00
C TYR A 53 -11.43 -0.20 0.52
N VAL A 54 -12.46 -0.89 1.02
CA VAL A 54 -12.64 -1.12 2.46
C VAL A 54 -11.46 -1.95 2.99
N ALA A 55 -11.11 -3.05 2.32
CA ALA A 55 -9.95 -3.86 2.70
C ALA A 55 -8.66 -3.04 2.68
N ARG A 56 -8.44 -2.22 1.65
CA ARG A 56 -7.28 -1.33 1.57
C ARG A 56 -7.24 -0.32 2.72
N THR A 57 -8.39 0.25 3.09
CA THR A 57 -8.50 1.17 4.24
C THR A 57 -8.06 0.48 5.52
N ILE A 58 -8.56 -0.74 5.77
CA ILE A 58 -8.20 -1.51 6.97
C ILE A 58 -6.69 -1.76 7.03
N LEU A 59 -6.06 -2.11 5.90
CA LEU A 59 -4.61 -2.29 5.84
C LEU A 59 -3.84 -0.98 6.08
N PHE A 60 -4.33 0.14 5.54
CA PHE A 60 -3.74 1.46 5.74
C PHE A 60 -3.84 1.91 7.21
N ALA A 61 -4.97 1.62 7.85
CA ALA A 61 -5.19 1.81 9.28
C ALA A 61 -4.24 1.00 10.13
N SER A 62 -4.14 -0.28 9.82
CA SER A 62 -3.23 -1.18 10.50
C SER A 62 -1.78 -0.72 10.39
N PHE A 63 -1.34 -0.31 9.19
CA PHE A 63 -0.02 0.29 8.99
C PHE A 63 0.18 1.57 9.83
N THR A 64 -0.82 2.44 9.86
CA THR A 64 -0.74 3.70 10.63
C THR A 64 -0.66 3.44 12.14
N LEU A 65 -1.44 2.49 12.65
CA LEU A 65 -1.32 2.00 14.03
C LEU A 65 0.06 1.40 14.30
N GLY A 66 0.61 0.68 13.32
CA GLY A 66 1.99 0.18 13.33
C GLY A 66 3.01 1.30 13.54
N ILE A 67 2.91 2.39 12.75
CA ILE A 67 3.81 3.55 12.92
C ILE A 67 3.78 4.06 14.35
N ARG A 68 2.59 4.25 14.92
CA ARG A 68 2.44 4.73 16.31
C ARG A 68 3.06 3.76 17.30
N ALA A 69 2.82 2.46 17.15
CA ALA A 69 3.41 1.43 18.00
C ALA A 69 4.95 1.44 17.90
N GLY A 70 5.51 1.54 16.69
CA GLY A 70 6.96 1.58 16.48
C GLY A 70 7.66 2.79 17.10
N GLY A 71 6.91 3.82 17.48
CA GLY A 71 7.42 4.94 18.26
C GLY A 71 7.71 4.63 19.72
N LEU A 72 7.07 3.61 20.29
CA LEU A 72 7.20 3.28 21.72
C LEU A 72 8.64 2.85 22.04
N SER A 73 9.20 3.41 23.11
CA SER A 73 10.60 3.20 23.52
C SER A 73 10.96 1.73 23.73
N PHE A 74 10.06 0.97 24.35
CA PHE A 74 10.25 -0.47 24.58
C PHE A 74 10.26 -1.30 23.29
N LEU A 75 9.76 -0.77 22.16
CA LEU A 75 9.83 -1.44 20.86
C LEU A 75 11.08 -1.00 20.10
N HIS A 76 11.29 0.29 19.89
CA HIS A 76 12.38 0.71 19.00
C HIS A 76 13.79 0.49 19.59
N TYR A 77 13.94 0.60 20.92
CA TYR A 77 15.24 0.46 21.60
C TYR A 77 15.85 -0.94 21.41
N PRO A 78 15.18 -2.07 21.77
CA PRO A 78 15.77 -3.39 21.62
C PRO A 78 16.06 -3.74 20.16
N PHE A 79 15.17 -3.38 19.23
CA PHE A 79 15.40 -3.71 17.81
C PHE A 79 16.61 -2.97 17.23
N ARG A 80 16.83 -1.69 17.58
CA ARG A 80 17.95 -0.93 17.03
C ARG A 80 19.27 -1.20 17.75
N GLU A 81 19.24 -1.43 19.06
CA GLU A 81 20.45 -1.73 19.84
C GLU A 81 20.98 -3.14 19.57
N VAL A 82 20.09 -4.13 19.45
CA VAL A 82 20.50 -5.54 19.25
C VAL A 82 20.90 -5.82 17.80
N PHE A 83 20.12 -5.37 16.83
CA PHE A 83 20.36 -5.69 15.41
C PHE A 83 21.15 -4.59 14.68
N GLY A 84 21.20 -3.37 15.20
CA GLY A 84 21.83 -2.25 14.53
C GLY A 84 20.97 -1.66 13.41
N ARG A 85 21.22 -0.38 13.11
CA ARG A 85 20.40 0.44 12.18
C ARG A 85 20.30 -0.14 10.77
N PHE A 86 21.41 -0.68 10.25
CA PHE A 86 21.48 -1.20 8.89
C PHE A 86 20.66 -2.49 8.72
N ILE A 87 20.72 -3.41 9.70
CA ILE A 87 19.96 -4.67 9.63
C ILE A 87 18.47 -4.38 9.73
N VAL A 88 18.05 -3.49 10.64
CA VAL A 88 16.64 -3.09 10.75
C VAL A 88 16.17 -2.45 9.44
N PHE A 89 16.96 -1.58 8.82
CA PHE A 89 16.63 -1.00 7.51
C PHE A 89 16.44 -2.06 6.42
N MET A 90 17.37 -3.02 6.31
CA MET A 90 17.28 -4.11 5.33
C MET A 90 16.08 -5.02 5.62
N PHE A 91 15.80 -5.30 6.87
CA PHE A 91 14.61 -6.05 7.26
C PHE A 91 13.32 -5.32 6.83
N THR A 92 13.22 -4.01 7.12
CA THR A 92 12.05 -3.20 6.77
C THR A 92 11.82 -3.13 5.26
N TYR A 93 12.85 -2.80 4.48
CA TYR A 93 12.67 -2.43 3.06
C TYR A 93 13.01 -3.54 2.06
N LEU A 94 13.59 -4.66 2.50
CA LEU A 94 13.84 -5.84 1.67
C LEU A 94 13.01 -7.03 2.14
N PHE A 95 13.14 -7.41 3.42
CA PHE A 95 12.53 -8.65 3.91
C PHE A 95 11.01 -8.56 4.05
N LEU A 96 10.47 -7.50 4.66
CA LEU A 96 9.02 -7.35 4.82
C LEU A 96 8.25 -7.31 3.49
N PRO A 97 8.71 -6.61 2.44
CA PRO A 97 8.11 -6.73 1.10
C PRO A 97 8.10 -8.15 0.56
N LEU A 98 9.19 -8.91 0.74
CA LEU A 98 9.27 -10.32 0.32
C LEU A 98 8.28 -11.21 1.08
N VAL A 99 8.09 -10.96 2.38
CA VAL A 99 7.05 -11.62 3.18
C VAL A 99 5.67 -11.33 2.61
N GLY A 100 5.36 -10.07 2.29
CA GLY A 100 4.10 -9.68 1.65
C GLY A 100 3.86 -10.41 0.33
N ALA A 101 4.87 -10.45 -0.54
CA ALA A 101 4.80 -11.19 -1.80
C ALA A 101 4.53 -12.68 -1.59
N ASN A 102 5.17 -13.29 -0.59
CA ASN A 102 4.93 -14.69 -0.24
C ASN A 102 3.51 -14.94 0.28
N ILE A 103 2.94 -14.04 1.08
CA ILE A 103 1.55 -14.14 1.55
C ILE A 103 0.59 -14.16 0.35
N ALA A 104 0.79 -13.27 -0.63
CA ALA A 104 -0.02 -13.24 -1.84
C ALA A 104 0.08 -14.53 -2.67
N VAL A 105 1.27 -15.12 -2.77
CA VAL A 105 1.50 -16.40 -3.45
C VAL A 105 0.85 -17.56 -2.70
N LEU A 106 0.93 -17.59 -1.37
CA LEU A 106 0.30 -18.64 -0.56
C LEU A 106 -1.23 -18.59 -0.69
N PHE A 107 -1.82 -17.40 -0.70
CA PHE A 107 -3.25 -17.24 -0.94
C PHE A 107 -3.66 -17.70 -2.34
N LYS A 108 -2.90 -17.31 -3.37
CA LYS A 108 -3.18 -17.75 -4.76
C LYS A 108 -3.08 -19.27 -4.93
N LYS A 109 -2.25 -19.93 -4.12
CA LYS A 109 -2.11 -21.41 -4.09
C LYS A 109 -3.16 -22.08 -3.21
N GLU A 110 -4.20 -21.36 -2.77
CA GLU A 110 -5.28 -21.84 -1.90
C GLU A 110 -4.76 -22.46 -0.58
N LYS A 111 -3.54 -22.08 -0.16
CA LYS A 111 -2.93 -22.55 1.08
C LYS A 111 -3.36 -21.76 2.31
N LEU A 112 -4.06 -20.66 2.09
CA LEU A 112 -4.62 -19.80 3.13
C LEU A 112 -6.11 -19.66 2.88
N THR A 113 -6.91 -19.83 3.92
CA THR A 113 -8.31 -19.43 3.89
C THR A 113 -8.43 -17.91 3.76
N ILE A 114 -9.60 -17.43 3.34
CA ILE A 114 -9.88 -15.98 3.26
C ILE A 114 -9.65 -15.30 4.62
N TYR A 115 -10.07 -15.95 5.71
CA TYR A 115 -9.90 -15.43 7.06
C TYR A 115 -8.41 -15.31 7.43
N GLU A 116 -7.65 -16.39 7.25
CA GLU A 116 -6.21 -16.39 7.54
C GLU A 116 -5.46 -15.36 6.69
N TYR A 117 -5.80 -15.25 5.41
CA TYR A 117 -5.22 -14.23 4.53
C TYR A 117 -5.48 -12.81 5.04
N ARG A 118 -6.73 -12.48 5.39
CA ARG A 118 -7.10 -11.14 5.90
C ARG A 118 -6.36 -10.81 7.18
N VAL A 119 -6.38 -11.71 8.17
CA VAL A 119 -5.70 -11.50 9.44
C VAL A 119 -4.18 -11.37 9.22
N THR A 120 -3.60 -12.24 8.40
CA THR A 120 -2.16 -12.20 8.09
C THR A 120 -1.76 -10.88 7.41
N MET A 121 -2.56 -10.40 6.47
CA MET A 121 -2.31 -9.12 5.78
C MET A 121 -2.42 -7.92 6.72
N ILE A 122 -3.38 -7.92 7.65
CA ILE A 122 -3.51 -6.89 8.67
C ILE A 122 -2.29 -6.88 9.58
N VAL A 123 -1.91 -8.04 10.13
CA VAL A 123 -0.72 -8.17 10.97
C VAL A 123 0.55 -7.75 10.22
N TRP A 124 0.68 -8.17 8.96
CA TRP A 124 1.81 -7.78 8.12
C TRP A 124 1.85 -6.27 7.85
N ALA A 125 0.72 -5.64 7.55
CA ALA A 125 0.64 -4.18 7.36
C ALA A 125 1.02 -3.42 8.64
N PHE A 126 0.55 -3.88 9.81
CA PHE A 126 0.97 -3.36 11.11
C PHE A 126 2.49 -3.44 11.32
N LEU A 127 3.09 -4.60 11.04
CA LEU A 127 4.55 -4.79 11.15
C LEU A 127 5.32 -3.86 10.19
N CYS A 128 4.85 -3.72 8.95
CA CYS A 128 5.43 -2.77 7.99
C CYS A 128 5.44 -1.33 8.54
N GLY A 129 4.34 -0.89 9.17
CA GLY A 129 4.27 0.43 9.80
C GLY A 129 5.22 0.57 10.98
N MET A 130 5.23 -0.41 11.87
CA MET A 130 6.07 -0.44 13.07
C MET A 130 7.56 -0.38 12.72
N PHE A 131 8.02 -1.26 11.83
CA PHE A 131 9.42 -1.27 11.41
C PHE A 131 9.80 -0.07 10.55
N SER A 132 8.86 0.56 9.85
CA SER A 132 9.11 1.83 9.17
C SER A 132 9.38 2.96 10.15
N MET A 133 8.62 3.03 11.25
CA MET A 133 8.86 4.02 12.30
C MET A 133 10.18 3.75 13.03
N ILE A 134 10.45 2.51 13.43
CA ILE A 134 11.71 2.14 14.11
C ILE A 134 12.92 2.55 13.26
N THR A 135 12.90 2.26 11.96
CA THR A 135 14.00 2.61 11.05
C THR A 135 14.22 4.11 10.91
N ASN A 136 13.14 4.90 11.03
CA ASN A 136 13.18 6.34 10.84
C ASN A 136 12.94 7.13 12.14
N ILE A 137 13.12 6.52 13.31
CA ILE A 137 12.76 7.09 14.62
C ILE A 137 13.48 8.41 14.97
N HIS A 138 14.63 8.71 14.33
CA HIS A 138 15.31 10.00 14.50
C HIS A 138 14.77 11.12 13.61
N TYR A 139 13.86 10.84 12.70
CA TYR A 139 13.27 11.85 11.84
C TYR A 139 11.91 12.22 12.41
N SER A 140 11.85 13.40 13.03
CA SER A 140 10.60 13.97 13.51
C SER A 140 9.87 14.64 12.35
N LEU A 141 8.61 14.28 12.17
CA LEU A 141 7.70 15.02 11.31
C LEU A 141 6.80 15.84 12.22
N ALA A 142 7.23 17.07 12.53
CA ALA A 142 6.42 18.02 13.30
C ALA A 142 5.07 18.30 12.60
N ASP A 143 5.02 18.13 11.27
CA ASP A 143 3.87 18.51 10.44
C ASP A 143 3.15 17.30 9.79
N TYR A 144 3.29 16.07 10.30
CA TYR A 144 2.51 14.94 9.76
C TYR A 144 1.07 15.02 10.25
N GLY A 145 0.31 15.93 9.64
CA GLY A 145 -1.10 16.10 9.93
C GLY A 145 -1.91 14.81 9.73
N PRO A 146 -3.16 14.78 10.22
CA PRO A 146 -4.08 13.64 10.10
C PRO A 146 -4.67 13.28 8.71
N PRO A 147 -4.50 13.98 7.56
CA PRO A 147 -5.48 13.88 6.48
C PRO A 147 -5.24 12.81 5.41
N ASN A 148 -4.09 12.13 5.37
CA ASN A 148 -3.85 11.10 4.36
C ASN A 148 -4.43 9.72 4.72
N TYR A 149 -4.84 9.55 5.99
CA TYR A 149 -5.40 8.31 6.50
C TYR A 149 -6.73 7.92 5.83
N PHE A 150 -7.61 8.91 5.61
CA PHE A 150 -8.95 8.68 5.06
C PHE A 150 -8.99 8.60 3.53
N MET A 151 -7.87 8.87 2.86
CA MET A 151 -7.85 8.97 1.41
C MET A 151 -8.33 7.70 0.69
N PRO A 152 -7.94 6.47 1.10
CA PRO A 152 -8.51 5.26 0.51
C PRO A 152 -10.05 5.17 0.67
N VAL A 153 -10.59 5.60 1.81
CA VAL A 153 -12.06 5.61 2.04
C VAL A 153 -12.75 6.55 1.07
N ILE A 154 -12.25 7.78 0.94
CA ILE A 154 -12.87 8.81 0.12
C ILE A 154 -12.79 8.43 -1.37
N VAL A 155 -11.67 7.85 -1.80
CA VAL A 155 -11.51 7.33 -3.16
C VAL A 155 -12.52 6.22 -3.44
N GLY A 156 -12.62 5.23 -2.54
CA GLY A 156 -13.58 4.12 -2.67
C GLY A 156 -15.03 4.60 -2.70
N LEU A 157 -15.39 5.52 -1.79
CA LEU A 157 -16.73 6.10 -1.71
C LEU A 157 -17.07 6.91 -2.97
N THR A 158 -16.15 7.75 -3.45
CA THR A 158 -16.38 8.55 -4.66
C THR A 158 -16.53 7.66 -5.89
N ALA A 159 -15.67 6.64 -6.02
CA ALA A 159 -15.73 5.68 -7.12
C ALA A 159 -17.02 4.85 -7.10
N HIS A 160 -17.56 4.56 -5.91
CA HIS A 160 -18.82 3.84 -5.77
C HIS A 160 -20.05 4.72 -6.03
N VAL A 161 -20.11 5.93 -5.45
CA VAL A 161 -21.29 6.80 -5.49
C VAL A 161 -21.44 7.50 -6.84
N ILE A 162 -20.36 8.06 -7.37
CA ILE A 162 -20.40 8.87 -8.60
C ILE A 162 -19.95 8.05 -9.82
N GLY A 163 -19.42 6.84 -9.59
CA GLY A 163 -18.85 6.06 -10.67
C GLY A 163 -19.83 5.60 -11.74
N ASN A 164 -21.14 5.52 -11.43
CA ASN A 164 -22.23 5.22 -12.38
C ASN A 164 -22.41 6.30 -13.46
N SER A 165 -21.93 7.52 -13.20
CA SER A 165 -22.03 8.63 -14.14
C SER A 165 -20.86 8.64 -15.14
N PHE A 166 -19.89 7.73 -15.01
CA PHE A 166 -18.62 7.75 -15.75
C PHE A 166 -18.22 6.38 -16.33
N ASP A 167 -19.20 5.51 -16.56
CA ASP A 167 -19.02 4.12 -17.01
C ASP A 167 -18.20 4.03 -18.30
N ASP A 168 -18.39 5.00 -19.20
CA ASP A 168 -17.68 5.06 -20.48
C ASP A 168 -16.26 5.64 -20.37
N ASN A 169 -15.88 6.21 -19.21
CA ASN A 169 -14.62 6.95 -19.08
C ASN A 169 -13.89 6.67 -17.76
N ARG A 170 -13.09 5.60 -17.78
CA ARG A 170 -12.18 5.19 -16.70
C ARG A 170 -11.26 6.31 -16.21
N LYS A 171 -10.73 7.15 -17.10
CA LYS A 171 -9.81 8.24 -16.71
C LYS A 171 -10.54 9.29 -15.87
N VAL A 172 -11.77 9.61 -16.24
CA VAL A 172 -12.63 10.54 -15.49
C VAL A 172 -13.01 9.95 -14.15
N LEU A 173 -13.37 8.66 -14.08
CA LEU A 173 -13.62 7.98 -12.82
C LEU A 173 -12.42 8.08 -11.87
N VAL A 174 -11.22 7.75 -12.36
CA VAL A 174 -9.99 7.81 -11.55
C VAL A 174 -9.68 9.23 -11.11
N GLY A 175 -9.73 10.18 -12.05
CA GLY A 175 -9.44 11.59 -11.80
C GLY A 175 -10.38 12.22 -10.77
N ILE A 176 -11.69 11.96 -10.87
CA ILE A 176 -12.68 12.48 -9.93
C ILE A 176 -12.54 11.79 -8.57
N SER A 177 -12.33 10.48 -8.53
CA SER A 177 -12.23 9.75 -7.26
C SER A 177 -10.98 10.12 -6.46
N VAL A 178 -9.83 10.26 -7.12
CA VAL A 178 -8.60 10.70 -6.46
C VAL A 178 -8.59 12.20 -6.23
N GLY A 179 -9.10 12.99 -7.18
CA GLY A 179 -9.18 14.44 -7.07
C GLY A 179 -10.09 14.90 -5.93
N SER A 180 -11.27 14.29 -5.76
CA SER A 180 -12.16 14.59 -4.64
C SER A 180 -11.49 14.26 -3.30
N ALA A 181 -10.81 13.11 -3.22
CA ALA A 181 -10.10 12.70 -2.01
C ALA A 181 -8.94 13.65 -1.69
N ALA A 182 -8.17 14.05 -2.69
CA ALA A 182 -7.10 15.03 -2.53
C ALA A 182 -7.63 16.40 -2.08
N LEU A 183 -8.75 16.85 -2.65
CA LEU A 183 -9.41 18.09 -2.24
C LEU A 183 -9.89 18.03 -0.79
N VAL A 184 -10.56 16.95 -0.38
CA VAL A 184 -11.00 16.77 1.01
C VAL A 184 -9.80 16.73 1.96
N SER A 185 -8.73 15.99 1.63
CA SER A 185 -7.51 15.95 2.43
C SER A 185 -6.84 17.33 2.52
N LEU A 186 -6.81 18.10 1.43
CA LEU A 186 -6.29 19.47 1.43
C LEU A 186 -7.18 20.43 2.26
N SER A 187 -8.49 20.33 2.17
CA SER A 187 -9.42 21.09 3.01
C SER A 187 -9.23 20.78 4.49
N MET A 188 -9.00 19.51 4.84
CA MET A 188 -8.69 19.12 6.22
C MET A 188 -7.34 19.72 6.67
N LEU A 189 -6.29 19.71 5.83
CA LEU A 189 -5.03 20.37 6.12
C LEU A 189 -5.21 21.88 6.37
N LEU A 190 -6.03 22.55 5.55
CA LEU A 190 -6.36 23.97 5.71
C LEU A 190 -7.08 24.24 7.04
N MET A 191 -8.00 23.37 7.44
CA MET A 191 -8.78 23.56 8.68
C MET A 191 -8.00 23.27 9.95
N THR A 192 -6.98 22.42 9.89
CA THR A 192 -6.16 22.04 11.06
C THR A 192 -4.82 22.78 11.11
N ASP A 193 -4.65 23.86 10.34
CA ASP A 193 -3.39 24.59 10.19
C ASP A 193 -2.18 23.67 9.88
N GLY A 194 -2.43 22.54 9.22
CA GLY A 194 -1.44 21.48 8.97
C GLY A 194 -0.67 21.66 7.67
N ILE A 195 -0.75 22.83 7.03
CA ILE A 195 -0.12 23.07 5.73
C ILE A 195 1.38 23.26 5.91
N SER A 196 2.12 22.28 5.43
CA SER A 196 3.57 22.33 5.28
C SER A 196 3.98 21.79 3.92
N PHE A 197 5.24 22.02 3.55
CA PHE A 197 5.83 21.38 2.39
C PHE A 197 5.77 19.85 2.50
N GLY A 198 5.98 19.31 3.71
CA GLY A 198 5.86 17.88 3.99
C GLY A 198 4.45 17.34 3.76
N SER A 199 3.42 18.06 4.22
CA SER A 199 2.02 17.70 4.00
C SER A 199 1.66 17.69 2.52
N PHE A 200 2.16 18.65 1.73
CA PHE A 200 1.95 18.71 0.29
C PHE A 200 2.62 17.55 -0.45
N VAL A 201 3.91 17.28 -0.16
CA VAL A 201 4.65 16.15 -0.75
C VAL A 201 3.98 14.82 -0.40
N SER A 202 3.55 14.66 0.86
CA SER A 202 2.83 13.47 1.30
C SER A 202 1.50 13.31 0.57
N LEU A 203 0.70 14.38 0.44
CA LEU A 203 -0.58 14.35 -0.27
C LEU A 203 -0.37 14.00 -1.76
N PHE A 204 0.66 14.55 -2.39
CA PHE A 204 1.02 14.23 -3.77
C PHE A 204 1.38 12.74 -3.95
N LEU A 205 2.29 12.21 -3.12
CA LEU A 205 2.70 10.81 -3.18
C LEU A 205 1.53 9.85 -2.83
N CYS A 206 0.68 10.23 -1.89
CA CYS A 206 -0.54 9.50 -1.58
C CYS A 206 -1.51 9.50 -2.77
N SER A 207 -1.60 10.61 -3.52
CA SER A 207 -2.47 10.73 -4.70
C SER A 207 -1.98 9.85 -5.84
N VAL A 208 -0.66 9.83 -6.08
CA VAL A 208 -0.04 8.90 -7.05
C VAL A 208 -0.32 7.44 -6.64
N ASN A 209 -0.16 7.09 -5.37
CA ASN A 209 -0.46 5.73 -4.88
C ASN A 209 -1.95 5.39 -5.03
N ALA A 210 -2.87 6.34 -4.78
CA ALA A 210 -4.30 6.15 -4.98
C ALA A 210 -4.63 5.91 -6.46
N ILE A 211 -3.99 6.62 -7.40
CA ILE A 211 -4.14 6.39 -8.84
C ILE A 211 -3.67 4.99 -9.21
N VAL A 212 -2.44 4.62 -8.82
CA VAL A 212 -1.86 3.29 -9.11
C VAL A 212 -2.77 2.19 -8.57
N ALA A 213 -3.24 2.34 -7.34
CA ALA A 213 -4.12 1.39 -6.69
C ALA A 213 -5.47 1.23 -7.39
N LEU A 214 -6.14 2.36 -7.68
CA LEU A 214 -7.41 2.35 -8.37
C LEU A 214 -7.24 1.69 -9.74
N GLN A 215 -6.19 2.04 -10.48
CA GLN A 215 -5.93 1.46 -11.79
C GLN A 215 -5.67 -0.05 -11.73
N CYS A 216 -4.88 -0.52 -10.76
CA CYS A 216 -4.68 -1.96 -10.56
C CYS A 216 -5.99 -2.68 -10.20
N MET A 217 -6.80 -2.13 -9.30
CA MET A 217 -8.09 -2.73 -8.93
C MET A 217 -9.08 -2.75 -10.10
N LEU A 218 -9.19 -1.65 -10.85
CA LEU A 218 -10.05 -1.59 -12.03
C LEU A 218 -9.62 -2.61 -13.08
N TYR A 219 -8.30 -2.73 -13.33
CA TYR A 219 -7.77 -3.74 -14.25
C TYR A 219 -8.10 -5.16 -13.79
N ASP A 220 -7.80 -5.50 -12.54
CA ASP A 220 -8.06 -6.84 -11.99
C ASP A 220 -9.56 -7.19 -12.07
N LEU A 221 -10.45 -6.24 -11.78
CA LEU A 221 -11.89 -6.44 -11.86
C LEU A 221 -12.42 -6.58 -13.30
N ILE A 222 -11.76 -5.95 -14.28
CA ILE A 222 -12.12 -6.08 -15.71
C ILE A 222 -11.69 -7.46 -16.23
N GLU A 223 -10.48 -7.91 -15.91
CA GLU A 223 -9.95 -9.19 -16.39
C GLU A 223 -10.58 -10.39 -15.69
N ASP A 224 -10.68 -10.35 -14.36
CA ASP A 224 -11.17 -11.48 -13.56
C ASP A 224 -12.71 -11.48 -13.40
N GLY A 225 -13.38 -10.37 -13.75
CA GLY A 225 -14.84 -10.25 -13.76
C GLY A 225 -15.49 -10.59 -12.41
N PRO A 226 -16.68 -11.23 -12.39
CA PRO A 226 -17.33 -11.71 -11.15
C PRO A 226 -16.52 -12.78 -10.40
N GLY A 227 -15.50 -13.36 -11.04
CA GLY A 227 -14.55 -14.29 -10.42
C GLY A 227 -13.41 -13.58 -9.68
N ALA A 228 -13.30 -12.25 -9.83
CA ALA A 228 -12.38 -11.44 -9.06
C ALA A 228 -12.68 -11.61 -7.57
N ASN A 229 -11.67 -11.98 -6.79
CA ASN A 229 -11.81 -12.08 -5.35
C ASN A 229 -11.61 -10.68 -4.76
N SER A 230 -12.50 -10.21 -3.86
CA SER A 230 -12.30 -8.95 -3.10
C SER A 230 -11.06 -8.96 -2.21
N ASN A 231 -10.37 -10.10 -2.15
CA ASN A 231 -9.08 -10.25 -1.51
C ASN A 231 -7.91 -10.23 -2.52
N SER A 232 -8.07 -9.65 -3.72
CA SER A 232 -7.06 -9.67 -4.80
C SER A 232 -5.67 -9.38 -4.25
N SER A 233 -4.87 -10.45 -4.12
CA SER A 233 -3.87 -10.48 -3.07
C SER A 233 -2.67 -9.59 -3.37
N PHE A 234 -2.38 -9.45 -4.66
CA PHE A 234 -1.26 -8.68 -5.14
C PHE A 234 -1.47 -7.18 -5.00
N THR A 235 -2.68 -6.68 -5.31
CA THR A 235 -2.96 -5.23 -5.30
C THR A 235 -2.95 -4.65 -3.87
N HIS A 236 -3.37 -5.43 -2.88
CA HIS A 236 -3.24 -5.06 -1.46
C HIS A 236 -1.78 -5.06 -0.98
N VAL A 237 -1.00 -6.08 -1.34
CA VAL A 237 0.43 -6.14 -1.01
C VAL A 237 1.20 -4.97 -1.62
N VAL A 238 0.99 -4.69 -2.91
CA VAL A 238 1.59 -3.53 -3.59
C VAL A 238 1.18 -2.23 -2.90
N GLY A 239 -0.08 -2.09 -2.51
CA GLY A 239 -0.58 -0.91 -1.78
C GLY A 239 0.16 -0.64 -0.47
N VAL A 240 0.42 -1.68 0.33
CA VAL A 240 1.16 -1.59 1.60
C VAL A 240 2.64 -1.31 1.36
N ILE A 241 3.27 -1.90 0.33
CA ILE A 241 4.66 -1.60 -0.01
C ILE A 241 4.81 -0.14 -0.46
N LEU A 242 3.89 0.36 -1.30
CA LEU A 242 3.93 1.74 -1.76
C LEU A 242 3.75 2.75 -0.63
N ILE A 243 2.84 2.53 0.32
CA ILE A 243 2.71 3.43 1.48
C ILE A 243 3.97 3.36 2.37
N MET A 244 4.58 2.19 2.52
CA MET A 244 5.83 2.03 3.27
C MET A 244 6.98 2.85 2.65
N LEU A 245 7.09 2.83 1.32
CA LEU A 245 8.06 3.64 0.58
C LEU A 245 7.73 5.13 0.62
N ASN A 246 6.45 5.50 0.49
CA ASN A 246 6.02 6.89 0.63
C ASN A 246 6.40 7.44 2.00
N PHE A 247 6.17 6.68 3.07
CA PHE A 247 6.56 7.06 4.42
C PHE A 247 8.07 7.28 4.50
N LEU A 248 8.90 6.37 3.97
CA LEU A 248 10.35 6.55 3.93
C LEU A 248 10.74 7.87 3.22
N ILE A 249 10.18 8.11 2.02
CA ILE A 249 10.50 9.27 1.20
C ILE A 249 10.12 10.55 1.94
N VAL A 250 8.88 10.65 2.43
CA VAL A 250 8.40 11.84 3.14
C VAL A 250 9.23 12.09 4.39
N VAL A 251 9.40 11.08 5.25
CA VAL A 251 10.15 11.23 6.50
C VAL A 251 11.60 11.66 6.25
N ARG A 252 12.26 11.14 5.22
CA ARG A 252 13.67 11.47 4.93
C ARG A 252 13.86 12.80 4.21
N LEU A 253 12.92 13.20 3.37
CA LEU A 253 13.02 14.46 2.63
C LEU A 253 12.55 15.66 3.45
N THR A 254 11.56 15.47 4.33
CA THR A 254 10.89 16.59 5.00
C THR A 254 10.93 16.50 6.52
N GLY A 255 11.43 15.39 7.09
CA GLY A 255 11.58 15.24 8.53
C GLY A 255 12.85 15.93 9.04
N THR A 256 12.75 16.52 10.22
CA THR A 256 13.89 17.09 10.94
C THR A 256 14.61 15.98 11.69
N TYR A 257 15.92 15.89 11.53
CA TYR A 257 16.72 14.94 12.30
C TYR A 257 16.80 15.37 13.76
N VAL A 258 16.57 14.43 14.67
CA VAL A 258 16.61 14.62 16.12
C VAL A 258 17.53 13.55 16.72
N GLU A 259 18.52 14.00 17.49
CA GLU A 259 19.49 13.10 18.11
C GLU A 259 18.85 12.17 19.14
N ASP A 260 17.99 12.70 20.01
CA ASP A 260 17.19 11.89 20.93
C ASP A 260 15.91 11.39 20.24
N PRO A 261 15.79 10.08 19.94
CA PRO A 261 14.60 9.52 19.33
C PRO A 261 13.37 9.62 20.26
N ASN A 262 13.58 9.76 21.57
CA ASN A 262 12.48 9.87 22.51
C ASN A 262 11.74 11.19 22.36
N THR A 263 12.33 12.24 21.80
CA THR A 263 11.67 13.54 21.57
C THR A 263 10.93 13.60 20.23
N ASN A 264 10.80 12.49 19.50
CA ASN A 264 10.05 12.44 18.25
C ASN A 264 8.53 12.41 18.51
N ASP A 265 7.80 13.44 18.07
CA ASP A 265 6.37 13.57 18.31
C ASP A 265 5.52 12.56 17.51
N VAL A 266 6.03 12.06 16.38
CA VAL A 266 5.37 10.98 15.62
C VAL A 266 5.23 9.71 16.48
N ALA A 267 6.20 9.50 17.38
CA ALA A 267 6.20 8.42 18.37
C ALA A 267 5.34 8.72 19.62
N ARG A 268 5.11 10.00 19.93
CA ARG A 268 4.45 10.45 21.17
C ARG A 268 3.00 10.88 21.04
N ALA A 269 2.43 11.01 19.84
CA ALA A 269 1.02 11.36 19.69
C ALA A 269 0.14 10.28 20.32
N ASN A 270 -0.16 10.47 21.61
CA ASN A 270 -0.96 9.60 22.44
C ASN A 270 -2.39 9.64 21.88
N PRO A 271 -3.03 8.50 21.56
CA PRO A 271 -4.38 8.49 21.02
C PRO A 271 -5.39 9.23 21.91
N LEU A 272 -5.15 9.28 23.22
CA LEU A 272 -5.94 10.10 24.14
C LEU A 272 -5.75 11.61 23.93
N TYR A 273 -4.53 12.08 23.63
CA TYR A 273 -4.27 13.52 23.51
C TYR A 273 -4.84 14.07 22.19
N ALA A 274 -4.76 13.30 21.10
CA ALA A 274 -5.39 13.66 19.83
C ALA A 274 -6.94 13.55 19.85
N ALA A 275 -7.51 12.70 20.73
CA ALA A 275 -8.95 12.59 20.92
C ALA A 275 -9.52 13.62 21.92
N LEU A 276 -8.68 14.17 22.81
CA LEU A 276 -9.05 15.17 23.82
C LEU A 276 -8.71 16.61 23.40
N SER A 277 -7.98 16.80 22.30
CA SER A 277 -7.65 18.11 21.73
C SER A 277 -8.51 18.49 20.50
N ALA A 278 -9.57 17.72 20.22
CA ALA A 278 -10.64 18.04 19.28
C ALA A 278 -11.89 18.42 20.07
#